data_AF-A0A7Z3AJ86-F1
#
_entry.id   AF-A0A7Z3AJ86-F1
#
_cell.length_a   1.000
_cell.length_b   1.000
_cell.length_c   1.000
_cell.angle_alpha   90.00
_cell.angle_beta   90.00
_cell.angle_gamma   90.00
#
_symmetry.space_group_name_H-M   'P 1'
#
loop_
_entity.id
_entity.type
_entity.pdbx_description
1 polymer ?
#
loop_
_entity_poly.entity_id
_entity_poly.type
_entity_poly.pdbx_seq_one_letter_code
_entity_poly.pdbx_strand_id
1 'polypeptide(L)'
;MKCREGCGACCIAPSISSPLPGMPQGKLAGERCLHLSVEQLCQLFGLPERPAVCSAFQADIEVCGNSQEEAIRLIGWWEQMTAA
;
A
#
# COMPACT_ATOMS: atom_id res chain seq x y z
N MET A 1 6.99 1.02 13.23
CA MET A 1 6.02 1.99 13.82
C MET A 1 4.60 1.39 13.79
N LYS A 2 3.59 1.98 14.46
CA LYS A 2 2.19 1.55 14.22
C LYS A 2 1.70 2.11 12.87
N CYS A 3 0.92 1.31 12.13
CA CYS A 3 0.27 1.79 10.90
C CYS A 3 -0.62 2.99 11.24
N ARG A 4 -0.54 4.06 10.44
CA ARG A 4 -1.39 5.24 10.60
C ARG A 4 -2.69 5.03 9.81
N GLU A 5 -3.80 4.90 10.53
CA GLU A 5 -5.13 4.87 9.92
C GLU A 5 -5.37 6.17 9.12
N GLY A 6 -6.03 6.06 7.97
CA GLY A 6 -6.22 7.18 7.03
C GLY A 6 -4.97 7.56 6.22
N CYS A 7 -3.87 6.80 6.29
CA CYS A 7 -2.69 7.07 5.48
C CYS A 7 -2.83 6.60 4.02
N GLY A 8 -3.32 5.38 3.77
CA GLY A 8 -3.52 4.86 2.41
C GLY A 8 -2.28 4.70 1.51
N ALA A 9 -1.08 5.11 1.93
CA ALA A 9 0.10 5.16 1.07
C ALA A 9 0.51 3.79 0.50
N CYS A 10 0.43 2.72 1.29
CA CYS A 10 0.69 1.35 0.81
C CYS A 10 -0.33 0.85 -0.22
N CYS A 11 -1.51 1.48 -0.31
CA CYS A 11 -2.53 1.19 -1.31
C CYS A 11 -2.40 2.07 -2.57
N ILE A 12 -1.49 3.06 -2.58
CA ILE A 12 -1.29 3.99 -3.70
C ILE A 12 0.10 3.78 -4.30
N ALA A 13 1.15 3.92 -3.49
CA ALA A 13 2.52 4.09 -3.97
C ALA A 13 3.16 2.83 -4.59
N PRO A 14 3.18 1.65 -3.93
CA PRO A 14 3.93 0.51 -4.44
C PRO A 14 3.20 -0.17 -5.59
N SER A 15 3.92 -0.88 -6.45
CA SER A 15 3.28 -1.88 -7.31
C SER A 15 2.93 -3.13 -6.50
N ILE A 16 1.93 -3.86 -6.96
CA ILE A 16 1.55 -5.16 -6.42
C ILE A 16 1.40 -6.09 -7.62
N SER A 17 2.32 -7.03 -7.81
CA SER A 17 2.28 -7.98 -8.92
C SER A 17 1.35 -9.18 -8.67
N SER A 18 1.02 -9.46 -7.41
CA SER A 18 0.08 -10.51 -7.02
C SER A 18 -1.38 -10.07 -7.20
N PRO A 19 -2.32 -10.98 -7.51
CA PRO A 19 -3.74 -10.64 -7.63
C PRO A 19 -4.33 -10.02 -6.36
N LEU A 20 -5.21 -9.04 -6.53
CA LEU A 20 -6.12 -8.55 -5.48
C LEU A 20 -7.58 -8.88 -5.87
N PRO A 21 -8.52 -8.97 -4.91
CA PRO A 21 -9.95 -9.08 -5.24
C PRO A 21 -10.37 -7.95 -6.21
N GLY A 22 -10.95 -8.27 -7.35
CA GLY A 22 -11.32 -7.27 -8.37
C GLY A 22 -10.14 -6.63 -9.15
N MET A 23 -8.89 -6.98 -8.86
CA MET A 23 -7.71 -6.56 -9.62
C MET A 23 -6.80 -7.79 -9.90
N PRO A 24 -7.17 -8.66 -10.86
CA PRO A 24 -6.52 -9.96 -11.06
C PRO A 24 -5.07 -9.86 -11.55
N GLN A 25 -4.69 -8.76 -12.21
CA GLN A 25 -3.32 -8.49 -12.67
C GLN A 25 -2.49 -7.72 -11.64
N GLY A 26 -3.01 -7.55 -10.42
CA GLY A 26 -2.38 -6.72 -9.42
C GLY A 26 -2.67 -5.24 -9.63
N LYS A 27 -1.74 -4.38 -9.20
CA LYS A 27 -1.85 -2.91 -9.21
C LYS A 27 -0.52 -2.30 -9.63
N LEU A 28 -0.54 -1.31 -10.50
CA LEU A 28 0.68 -0.58 -10.87
C LEU A 28 1.16 0.35 -9.74
N ALA A 29 2.45 0.72 -9.78
CA ALA A 29 2.98 1.74 -8.89
C ALA A 29 2.28 3.08 -9.13
N GLY A 30 1.94 3.79 -8.05
CA GLY A 30 1.17 5.04 -8.10
C GLY A 30 -0.31 4.89 -8.44
N GLU A 31 -0.77 3.72 -8.92
CA GLU A 31 -2.19 3.46 -9.14
C GLU A 31 -2.92 3.31 -7.80
N ARG A 32 -4.09 3.94 -7.69
CA ARG A 32 -4.93 3.84 -6.49
C ARG A 32 -5.64 2.48 -6.45
N CYS A 33 -5.45 1.72 -5.38
CA CYS A 33 -6.13 0.43 -5.20
C CYS A 33 -7.66 0.59 -5.13
N LEU A 34 -8.39 -0.32 -5.79
CA LEU A 34 -9.86 -0.39 -5.80
C LEU A 34 -10.48 -0.39 -4.38
N HIS A 35 -9.79 -1.00 -3.42
CA HIS A 35 -10.28 -1.16 -2.03
C HIS A 35 -9.93 0.00 -1.10
N LEU A 36 -9.35 1.09 -1.62
CA LEU A 36 -9.00 2.25 -0.81
C LEU A 36 -10.18 3.24 -0.77
N SER A 37 -10.84 3.35 0.40
CA SER A 37 -11.97 4.26 0.59
C SER A 37 -11.57 5.72 0.45
N VAL A 38 -12.55 6.61 0.26
CA VAL A 38 -12.29 8.06 0.14
C VAL A 38 -11.65 8.65 1.40
N GLU A 39 -11.89 8.03 2.57
CA GLU A 39 -11.24 8.34 3.86
C GLU A 39 -9.84 7.71 4.01
N GLN A 40 -9.29 7.13 2.94
CA GLN A 40 -7.96 6.49 2.91
C GLN A 40 -7.83 5.27 3.84
N LEU A 41 -8.94 4.56 4.04
CA LEU A 41 -8.97 3.30 4.78
C LEU A 41 -9.00 2.13 3.78
N CYS A 42 -8.17 1.11 4.02
CA CYS A 42 -8.22 -0.12 3.23
C CYS A 42 -9.43 -0.94 3.67
N GLN A 43 -10.39 -1.15 2.78
CA GLN A 43 -11.63 -1.87 3.05
C GLN A 43 -11.41 -3.36 3.37
N LEU A 44 -10.25 -3.91 3.02
CA LEU A 44 -9.86 -5.29 3.34
C LEU A 44 -9.05 -5.40 4.65
N PHE A 45 -8.78 -4.30 5.35
CA PHE A 45 -7.91 -4.36 6.53
C PHE A 45 -8.49 -5.28 7.62
N GLY A 46 -7.75 -6.34 7.97
CA GLY A 46 -8.17 -7.31 8.98
C GLY A 46 -9.11 -8.42 8.47
N LEU A 47 -9.50 -8.39 7.20
CA LEU A 47 -10.35 -9.39 6.58
C LEU A 47 -9.53 -10.54 5.97
N PRO A 48 -10.08 -11.77 5.92
CA PRO A 48 -9.39 -12.92 5.33
C PRO A 48 -9.14 -12.77 3.82
N GLU A 49 -9.92 -11.94 3.13
CA GLU A 49 -9.74 -11.63 1.70
C GLU A 49 -8.57 -10.67 1.44
N ARG A 50 -7.95 -10.09 2.48
CA ARG A 50 -6.79 -9.20 2.33
C ARG A 50 -5.61 -9.98 1.75
N PRO A 51 -5.06 -9.57 0.59
CA PRO A 51 -3.96 -10.29 -0.04
C PRO A 51 -2.76 -10.47 0.89
N ALA A 52 -2.10 -11.62 0.79
CA ALA A 52 -1.00 -12.00 1.66
C ALA A 52 0.12 -10.95 1.68
N VAL A 53 0.46 -10.36 0.52
CA VAL A 53 1.45 -9.27 0.42
C VAL A 53 1.04 -8.03 1.23
N CYS A 54 -0.24 -7.67 1.20
CA CYS A 54 -0.76 -6.52 1.95
C CYS A 54 -0.80 -6.80 3.45
N SER A 55 -1.08 -8.05 3.85
CA SER A 55 -1.14 -8.48 5.26
C SER A 55 0.25 -8.71 5.87
N ALA A 56 1.24 -9.08 5.04
CA ALA A 56 2.63 -9.26 5.45
C ALA A 56 3.36 -7.92 5.65
N PHE A 57 2.87 -6.83 5.03
CA PHE A 57 3.45 -5.50 5.20
C PHE A 57 3.35 -5.02 6.65
N GLN A 58 4.52 -4.72 7.25
CA GLN A 58 4.63 -4.11 8.57
C GLN A 58 5.06 -2.66 8.42
N ALA A 59 4.34 -1.76 9.11
CA ALA A 59 4.64 -0.33 9.04
C ALA A 59 5.98 -0.03 9.71
N ASP A 60 6.89 0.59 8.96
CA ASP A 60 8.21 1.01 9.44
C ASP A 60 8.43 2.51 9.20
N ILE A 61 9.23 3.17 10.04
CA ILE A 61 9.52 4.59 9.90
C ILE A 61 10.31 4.89 8.61
N GLU A 62 11.19 3.97 8.19
CA GLU A 62 12.01 4.12 6.98
C GLU A 62 11.17 3.98 5.69
N VAL A 63 9.99 3.39 5.79
CA VAL A 63 9.06 3.20 4.67
C VAL A 63 7.90 4.19 4.73
N CYS A 64 7.36 4.45 5.92
CA CYS A 64 6.12 5.23 6.11
C CYS A 64 6.35 6.68 6.55
N GLY A 65 7.55 7.05 6.99
CA GLY A 65 7.86 8.40 7.48
C GLY A 65 6.87 8.93 8.54
N ASN A 66 6.72 10.25 8.60
CA ASN A 66 5.90 10.96 9.57
C ASN A 66 4.59 11.49 8.99
N SER A 67 4.44 11.57 7.66
CA SER A 67 3.21 12.02 6.98
C SER A 67 2.78 11.09 5.85
N GLN A 68 1.56 11.25 5.35
CA GLN A 68 1.07 10.50 4.18
C GLN A 68 1.93 10.80 2.95
N GLU A 69 2.23 12.07 2.72
CA GLU A 69 3.03 12.54 1.59
C GLU A 69 4.45 11.99 1.66
N GLU A 70 5.03 11.91 2.86
CA GLU A 70 6.32 11.28 3.08
C GLU A 70 6.26 9.77 2.80
N ALA A 71 5.24 9.07 3.30
CA ALA A 71 5.04 7.65 3.01
C ALA A 71 4.94 7.36 1.50
N ILE A 72 4.17 8.17 0.76
CA ILE A 72 4.03 8.01 -0.69
C ILE A 72 5.38 8.21 -1.38
N ARG A 73 6.15 9.23 -1.00
CA ARG A 73 7.48 9.50 -1.57
C ARG A 73 8.49 8.39 -1.25
N LEU A 74 8.54 7.93 -0.01
CA LEU A 74 9.47 6.89 0.43
C LEU A 74 9.17 5.56 -0.25
N ILE A 75 7.90 5.12 -0.24
CA ILE A 75 7.51 3.88 -0.90
C ILE A 75 7.76 3.97 -2.41
N GLY A 76 7.46 5.12 -3.04
CA GLY A 76 7.75 5.32 -4.46
C GLY A 76 9.25 5.32 -4.77
N TRP A 77 10.09 5.82 -3.87
CA TRP A 77 11.53 5.73 -4.00
C TRP A 77 12.02 4.29 -3.89
N TRP A 78 11.53 3.53 -2.89
CA TRP A 78 11.85 2.10 -2.75
C TRP A 78 11.46 1.31 -4.00
N GLU A 79 10.26 1.53 -4.52
CA GLU A 79 9.79 0.94 -5.77
C GLU A 79 10.80 1.14 -6.91
N GLN A 80 11.30 2.36 -7.11
CA GLN A 80 12.28 2.64 -8.17
C GLN A 80 13.65 2.00 -7.91
N MET A 81 14.07 1.93 -6.66
CA MET A 81 15.38 1.39 -6.29
C MET A 81 15.43 -0.15 -6.28
N THR A 82 14.28 -0.80 -6.14
CA THR A 82 14.18 -2.27 -6.05
C THR A 82 13.43 -2.90 -7.22
N ALA A 83 12.84 -2.10 -8.12
CA ALA A 83 12.27 -2.61 -9.36
C ALA A 83 13.36 -3.29 -10.19
N ALA A 84 13.13 -4.56 -10.53
CA ALA A 84 14.00 -5.37 -11.39
C ALA A 84 13.70 -5.14 -12.87
#